data_AF-A0A409YYD3-F1
#
_entry.id   AF-A0A409YYD3-F1
#
_cell.length_a   1.000
_cell.length_b   1.000
_cell.length_c   1.000
_cell.angle_alpha   90.00
_cell.angle_beta   90.00
_cell.angle_gamma   90.00
#
_symmetry.space_group_name_H-M   'P 1'
#
loop_
_entity.id
_entity.type
_entity.pdbx_description
1 polymer ?
#
loop_
_entity_poly.entity_id
_entity_poly.type
_entity_poly.pdbx_seq_one_letter_code
_entity_poly.pdbx_strand_id
1 'polypeptide(L)' 'MFPKAALVTLSMIAMALGQQVGTVTAETHPTLTWAKCTKSGGCSTQSQGRIVLDSNWRWLHDKNGYTNCYT' A
#
# COMPACT_ATOMS: atom_id res chain seq x y z
N MET A 1 27.07 -23.25 -6.20
CA MET A 1 26.75 -21.93 -6.76
C MET A 1 25.24 -21.78 -6.77
N PHE A 2 24.69 -20.78 -6.08
CA PHE A 2 23.23 -20.57 -6.08
C PHE A 2 22.75 -20.22 -7.50
N PRO A 3 21.63 -20.78 -7.96
CA PRO A 3 21.07 -20.39 -9.24
C PRO A 3 20.76 -18.89 -9.19
N LYS A 4 21.20 -18.14 -10.22
CA LYS A 4 21.02 -16.67 -10.30
C LYS A 4 19.56 -16.26 -10.06
N ALA A 5 18.61 -17.07 -10.55
CA ALA A 5 17.19 -16.88 -10.32
C ALA A 5 16.82 -16.91 -8.82
N ALA A 6 17.35 -17.85 -8.04
CA ALA A 6 17.08 -17.90 -6.60
C ALA A 6 17.64 -16.68 -5.87
N LEU A 7 18.83 -16.19 -6.26
CA LEU A 7 19.41 -14.99 -5.66
C LEU A 7 18.54 -13.75 -5.93
N VAL A 8 18.06 -13.58 -7.16
CA VAL A 8 17.17 -12.46 -7.51
C VAL A 8 15.85 -12.54 -6.74
N THR A 9 15.22 -13.72 -6.70
CA THR A 9 13.94 -13.91 -5.99
C THR A 9 14.07 -13.63 -4.49
N LEU A 10 15.13 -14.14 -3.86
CA LEU A 10 15.35 -13.92 -2.42
C LEU A 10 15.61 -12.45 -2.08
N SER A 11 16.36 -11.72 -2.92
CA SER A 11 16.60 -10.28 -2.72
C SER A 11 15.32 -9.47 -2.82
N MET A 12 14.43 -9.78 -3.78
CA MET A 12 13.15 -9.08 -3.92
C MET A 12 12.21 -9.34 -2.75
N ILE A 13 12.19 -10.58 -2.24
CA ILE A 13 11.41 -10.93 -1.03
C ILE A 13 11.93 -10.13 0.18
N ALA A 14 13.25 -10.02 0.35
CA ALA A 14 13.83 -9.25 1.45
C ALA A 14 13.44 -7.75 1.39
N MET A 15 13.38 -7.16 0.20
CA MET A 15 12.91 -5.78 0.03
C MET A 15 11.43 -5.61 0.41
N ALA A 16 10.57 -6.54 0.00
CA ALA A 16 9.14 -6.49 0.34
C ALA A 16 8.90 -6.60 1.85
N LEU A 17 9.74 -7.38 2.56
CA LEU A 17 9.68 -7.51 4.02
C LEU A 17 10.21 -6.27 4.78
N GLY A 18 10.97 -5.40 4.11
CA GLY A 18 11.53 -4.19 4.71
C GLY A 18 10.47 -3.14 5.06
N GLN A 19 9.37 -3.07 4.30
CA GLN A 19 8.26 -2.18 4.60
C GLN A 19 7.29 -2.88 5.56
N GLN A 20 7.12 -2.31 6.75
CA GLN A 20 6.28 -2.87 7.81
C GLN A 20 5.09 -1.95 8.09
N VAL A 21 4.02 -2.51 8.67
CA VAL A 21 2.80 -1.76 9.01
C VAL A 21 2.97 -1.11 10.39
N GLY A 22 2.90 0.22 10.43
CA GLY A 22 2.82 0.99 11.68
C GLY A 22 1.43 0.85 12.32
N THR A 23 1.36 0.85 13.64
CA THR A 23 0.10 0.68 14.41
C THR A 23 -0.19 1.84 15.38
N VAL A 24 0.67 2.86 15.39
CA VAL A 24 0.54 4.05 16.24
C VAL A 24 -0.68 4.90 15.85
N THR A 25 -0.92 5.04 14.54
CA THR A 25 -2.06 5.78 14.00
C THR A 25 -2.93 4.82 13.20
N ALA A 26 -4.21 4.73 13.54
CA ALA A 26 -5.16 3.91 12.81
C ALA A 26 -5.42 4.47 11.41
N GLU A 27 -5.22 3.66 10.37
CA GLU A 27 -5.57 4.01 9.00
C GLU A 27 -7.06 3.71 8.74
N THR A 28 -7.87 4.75 8.55
CA THR A 28 -9.28 4.61 8.14
C THR A 28 -9.47 5.22 6.75
N HIS A 29 -9.64 4.38 5.73
CA HIS A 29 -9.79 4.82 4.35
C HIS A 29 -11.11 5.59 4.14
N PRO A 30 -11.07 6.85 3.64
CA PRO A 30 -12.28 7.58 3.30
C PRO A 30 -13.10 6.89 2.22
N THR A 31 -14.42 7.02 2.31
CA THR A 31 -15.35 6.48 1.30
C THR A 31 -15.38 7.36 0.06
N LEU A 32 -15.34 6.74 -1.12
CA LEU A 32 -15.50 7.44 -2.39
C LEU A 32 -16.48 6.67 -3.29
N THR A 33 -17.60 7.32 -3.60
CA THR A 33 -18.56 6.81 -4.58
C THR A 33 -18.11 7.21 -5.99
N TRP A 34 -18.12 6.26 -6.93
CA TRP A 34 -17.82 6.52 -8.35
C TRP A 34 -18.79 5.77 -9.26
N ALA A 35 -18.68 5.93 -10.58
CA ALA A 35 -19.57 5.28 -11.55
C ALA A 35 -18.77 4.44 -12.56
N LYS A 36 -19.13 3.17 -12.70
CA LYS A 36 -18.56 2.29 -13.72
C LYS A 36 -19.47 2.27 -14.95
N CYS A 37 -18.97 2.77 -16.08
CA CYS A 37 -19.74 2.89 -17.31
C CYS A 37 -19.34 1.82 -18.34
N THR A 38 -20.32 1.28 -19.05
CA THR A 38 -20.13 0.37 -20.19
C THR A 38 -20.88 0.90 -21.41
N LYS A 39 -20.41 0.55 -22.62
CA LYS A 39 -20.96 1.07 -23.88
C LYS A 39 -22.45 0.76 -24.06
N SER A 40 -22.90 -0.45 -23.68
CA SER A 40 -24.29 -0.90 -23.84
C SER A 40 -25.12 -0.83 -22.56
N GLY A 41 -24.49 -0.83 -21.38
CA GLY A 41 -25.16 -0.95 -20.09
C GLY A 41 -25.25 0.35 -19.28
N GLY A 42 -24.81 1.49 -19.83
CA GLY A 42 -24.79 2.77 -19.10
C GLY A 42 -23.83 2.76 -17.91
N CYS A 43 -24.10 3.62 -16.92
CA CYS A 43 -23.26 3.80 -15.74
C CYS A 43 -23.92 3.22 -14.48
N SER A 44 -23.17 2.41 -13.73
CA SER A 44 -23.60 1.84 -12.45
C SER A 44 -22.80 2.43 -11.30
N THR A 45 -23.49 2.92 -10.26
CA THR A 45 -22.87 3.47 -9.05
C THR A 45 -22.09 2.40 -8.29
N GLN A 46 -20.89 2.77 -7.84
CA GLN A 46 -19.97 1.98 -7.04
C GLN A 46 -19.79 2.70 -5.69
N SER A 47 -20.56 2.30 -4.67
CA SER A 47 -20.57 2.92 -3.34
C SER A 47 -19.54 2.33 -2.37
N GLN A 48 -18.91 1.22 -2.74
CA GLN A 48 -17.90 0.54 -1.91
C GLN A 48 -16.47 1.02 -2.18
N GLY A 49 -16.28 2.03 -3.03
CA GLY A 49 -14.96 2.61 -3.29
C GLY A 49 -14.36 3.26 -2.04
N ARG A 50 -13.04 3.17 -1.94
CA ARG A 50 -12.24 3.76 -0.85
C ARG A 50 -11.02 4.44 -1.44
N ILE A 51 -10.52 5.47 -0.77
CA ILE A 51 -9.25 6.12 -1.11
C ILE A 51 -8.27 5.97 0.05
N VAL A 52 -6.98 6.06 -0.27
CA VAL A 52 -5.88 5.89 0.67
C VAL A 52 -4.79 6.91 0.35
N LEU A 53 -4.08 7.40 1.38
CA LEU A 53 -2.94 8.29 1.18
C LEU A 53 -1.76 7.51 0.61
N ASP A 54 -1.09 8.08 -0.39
CA ASP A 54 0.13 7.52 -0.97
C ASP A 54 1.24 7.36 0.08
N SER A 55 2.08 6.33 -0.07
CA SER A 55 3.09 5.99 0.93
C SER A 55 4.16 7.06 1.12
N ASN A 56 4.47 7.88 0.12
CA ASN A 56 5.49 8.93 0.25
C ASN A 56 5.09 10.05 1.21
N TRP A 57 3.80 10.21 1.49
CA TRP A 57 3.28 11.19 2.44
C TRP A 57 3.05 10.61 3.84
N ARG A 58 3.30 9.31 4.03
CA ARG A 58 3.15 8.66 5.33
C ARG A 58 4.37 8.97 6.20
N TRP A 59 4.11 9.14 7.49
CA TRP A 59 5.18 9.20 8.48
C TRP A 59 5.90 7.85 8.55
N LEU A 60 7.20 7.85 8.23
CA LEU A 60 8.05 6.67 8.27
C LEU A 60 8.90 6.67 9.53
N HIS A 61 8.69 5.67 10.39
CA HIS A 61 9.36 5.52 11.66
C HIS A 61 9.76 4.06 11.93
N ASP A 62 10.63 3.87 12.91
CA ASP A 62 11.05 2.54 13.35
C ASP A 62 9.84 1.72 13.85
N LYS A 63 9.85 0.41 13.58
CA LYS A 63 8.67 -0.46 13.82
C LYS A 63 8.18 -0.46 15.28
N ASN A 64 9.10 -0.36 16.23
CA ASN A 64 8.82 -0.54 17.66
C ASN A 64 8.83 0.78 18.43
N GLY A 65 8.84 1.91 17.74
CA GLY A 65 9.08 3.21 18.34
C GLY A 65 8.55 4.35 17.47
N TYR A 66 9.05 5.54 17.77
CA TYR A 66 8.62 6.82 17.19
C TYR A 66 9.81 7.53 16.53
N THR A 67 10.94 6.85 16.35
CA THR A 67 12.14 7.43 15.74
C THR A 67 11.94 7.50 14.24
N ASN A 68 12.02 8.70 13.68
CA ASN A 68 11.88 8.90 12.25
C ASN A 68 12.96 8.14 11.47
N CYS A 69 12.56 7.41 10.42
CA CYS A 69 13.49 6.92 9.41
C CYS A 69 13.72 7.96 8.30
N TYR A 70 12.78 8.89 8.13
CA TYR A 70 12.84 9.99 7.16
C TYR A 70 12.25 11.26 7.76
N THR A 71 12.86 12.42 7.51
CA THR A 71 12.42 13.75 8.00
C THR A 71 12.69 14.79 6.94
#